data_AF-A0A0P9U724-F1
#
_entry.id   AF-A0A0P9U724-F1
#
_cell.length_a   1.000
_cell.length_b   1.000
_cell.length_c   1.000
_cell.angle_alpha   90.00
_cell.angle_beta   90.00
_cell.angle_gamma   90.00
#
_symmetry.space_group_name_H-M   'P 1'
#
loop_
_entity.id
_entity.type
_entity.pdbx_description
1 polymer ?
#
loop_
_entity_poly.entity_id
_entity_poly.type
_entity_poly.pdbx_seq_one_letter_code
_entity_poly.pdbx_strand_id
1 'polypeptide(L)' 'MAGYFEYEKEDLDLQVPVLFSLRELRAIELLIGGDTFEAGSDWAVVAERAQDKLSEAIIVRRLEAEKNLKST' A
#
# COMPACT_ATOMS: atom_id res chain seq x y z
N MET A 1 -7.45 21.51 8.02
CA MET A 1 -5.99 21.67 8.18
C MET A 1 -5.37 20.34 7.87
N ALA A 2 -4.79 20.15 6.68
CA ALA A 2 -3.97 18.98 6.41
C ALA A 2 -2.68 19.17 7.21
N GLY A 3 -2.59 18.50 8.37
CA GLY A 3 -1.33 18.39 9.09
C GLY A 3 -0.41 17.57 8.22
N TYR A 4 0.62 18.19 7.66
CA TYR A 4 1.75 17.46 7.11
C TYR A 4 2.37 16.72 8.29
N PHE A 5 2.08 15.42 8.40
CA PHE A 5 2.83 14.54 9.28
C PHE A 5 4.27 14.55 8.74
N GLU A 6 5.13 15.34 9.37
CA GLU A 6 6.56 15.28 9.14
C GLU A 6 7.05 13.99 9.80
N TYR A 7 7.06 12.90 9.02
CA TYR A 7 7.77 11.69 9.39
C TYR A 7 9.26 12.02 9.49
N GLU A 8 9.95 11.47 10.49
CA GLU A 8 11.40 11.57 10.53
C GLU A 8 11.98 10.83 9.32
N LYS A 9 13.16 11.24 8.83
CA LYS A 9 13.75 10.63 7.63
C LYS A 9 13.89 9.11 7.75
N GLU A 10 14.15 8.64 8.96
CA GLU A 10 14.31 7.23 9.31
C GLU A 10 12.99 6.45 9.22
N ASP A 11 11.85 7.11 9.47
CA ASP A 11 10.51 6.50 9.34
C ASP A 11 10.11 6.30 7.87
N LEU A 12 10.63 7.15 6.97
CA LEU A 12 10.36 7.07 5.54
C LEU A 12 11.07 5.87 4.87
N ASP A 13 12.13 5.36 5.49
CA ASP A 13 12.88 4.19 5.00
C ASP A 13 12.32 2.85 5.56
N LEU A 14 11.25 2.89 6.35
CA LEU A 14 10.63 1.69 6.90
C LEU A 14 9.98 0.84 5.81
N GLN A 15 10.39 -0.44 5.76
CA GLN A 15 9.81 -1.41 4.84
C GLN A 15 8.33 -1.69 5.18
N VAL A 16 7.51 -1.80 4.13
CA VAL A 16 6.10 -2.23 4.20
C VAL A 16 5.99 -3.60 3.53
N PRO A 17 6.05 -4.72 4.28
CA PRO A 17 5.94 -6.05 3.69
C PRO A 17 4.50 -6.32 3.27
N VAL A 18 4.29 -6.69 2.00
CA VAL A 18 2.97 -7.09 1.48
C VAL A 18 3.08 -8.43 0.77
N LEU A 19 2.19 -9.37 1.12
CA LEU A 19 2.13 -10.69 0.49
C LEU A 19 1.10 -10.71 -0.63
N PHE A 20 1.61 -10.77 -1.86
CA PHE A 20 0.80 -10.92 -3.07
C PHE A 20 0.90 -12.33 -3.65
N SER A 21 -0.21 -12.81 -4.18
CA SER A 21 -0.21 -13.89 -5.16
C SER A 21 0.38 -13.40 -6.50
N LEU A 22 0.85 -14.32 -7.34
CA LEU A 22 1.41 -13.96 -8.66
C LEU A 22 0.42 -13.17 -9.54
N ARG A 23 -0.88 -13.47 -9.42
CA ARG A 23 -1.91 -12.75 -10.18
C ARG A 23 -2.09 -11.31 -9.70
N GLU A 24 -2.05 -11.09 -8.38
CA GLU A 24 -2.11 -9.75 -7.79
C GLU A 24 -0.88 -8.93 -8.15
N LEU A 25 0.31 -9.54 -8.06
CA LEU A 25 1.56 -8.90 -8.47
C LEU A 25 1.51 -8.49 -9.94
N ARG A 26 1.03 -9.38 -10.82
CA ARG A 26 0.86 -9.04 -12.24
C ARG A 26 -0.16 -7.92 -12.47
N ALA A 27 -1.27 -7.91 -11.74
CA ALA A 27 -2.26 -6.84 -11.86
C ALA A 27 -1.65 -5.47 -11.47
N ILE A 28 -0.87 -5.42 -10.40
CA ILE A 28 -0.15 -4.21 -9.99
C ILE A 28 0.89 -3.79 -11.04
N GLU A 29 1.68 -4.72 -11.57
CA GLU A 29 2.66 -4.42 -12.62
C GLU A 29 2.02 -3.74 -13.85
N LEU A 30 0.88 -4.27 -14.30
CA LEU A 30 0.13 -3.72 -15.42
C LEU A 30 -0.38 -2.30 -15.10
N LEU A 31 -0.95 -2.08 -13.91
CA LEU A 31 -1.38 -0.75 -13.48
C LEU A 31 -0.23 0.26 -13.40
N ILE A 32 0.94 -0.15 -12.89
CA ILE A 32 2.15 0.68 -12.87
C ILE A 32 2.61 1.00 -14.31
N GLY A 33 2.43 0.05 -15.23
CA GLY A 33 2.68 0.23 -16.66
C GLY A 33 1.69 1.18 -17.37
N GLY A 34 0.63 1.61 -16.70
CA GLY A 34 -0.40 2.50 -17.25
C GLY A 34 -1.57 1.76 -17.92
N ASP A 35 -1.62 0.43 -17.82
CA ASP A 35 -2.77 -0.35 -18.29
C ASP A 35 -4.02 -0.02 -17.45
N THR A 36 -5.19 -0.15 -18.07
CA THR A 36 -6.49 -0.01 -17.42
C THR A 36 -7.32 -1.28 -17.58
N PHE A 37 -8.18 -1.54 -16.59
CA PHE A 37 -9.07 -2.69 -16.62
C PHE A 37 -10.52 -2.22 -16.74
N GLU A 38 -11.32 -2.95 -17.51
CA GLU A 38 -12.75 -2.71 -17.54
C GLU A 38 -13.37 -3.00 -16.17
N ALA A 39 -14.33 -2.15 -15.76
CA ALA A 39 -15.01 -2.29 -14.49
C ALA A 39 -15.74 -3.66 -14.41
N GLY A 40 -15.51 -4.38 -13.32
CA GLY A 40 -16.08 -5.72 -13.11
C GLY A 40 -15.35 -6.86 -13.81
N SER A 41 -14.27 -6.59 -14.56
CA SER A 41 -13.41 -7.66 -15.08
C SER A 41 -12.66 -8.37 -13.95
N ASP A 42 -12.26 -9.64 -14.18
CA ASP A 42 -11.45 -10.40 -13.23
C ASP A 42 -10.16 -9.66 -12.83
N TRP A 43 -9.55 -8.94 -13.78
CA TRP A 43 -8.35 -8.15 -13.51
C TRP A 43 -8.65 -6.93 -12.65
N ALA A 44 -9.79 -6.27 -12.84
CA ALA A 44 -10.21 -5.18 -11.97
C ALA A 44 -10.41 -5.66 -10.51
N VAL A 45 -11.09 -6.79 -10.33
CA VAL A 45 -11.32 -7.37 -8.99
C VAL A 45 -10.00 -7.77 -8.32
N VAL A 46 -9.07 -8.38 -9.06
CA VAL A 46 -7.77 -8.76 -8.52
C VAL A 46 -6.92 -7.54 -8.19
N ALA A 47 -6.96 -6.50 -9.03
CA ALA A 47 -6.27 -5.25 -8.80
C ALA A 47 -6.78 -4.54 -7.55
N GLU A 48 -8.10 -4.45 -7.38
CA GLU A 48 -8.75 -3.87 -6.21
C GLU A 48 -8.29 -4.59 -4.93
N ARG A 49 -8.37 -5.94 -4.92
CA ARG A 49 -7.90 -6.73 -3.78
C ARG A 49 -6.42 -6.53 -3.46
N ALA A 50 -5.59 -6.34 -4.50
CA ALA A 50 -4.17 -6.08 -4.32
C ALA A 50 -3.91 -4.68 -3.75
N GLN A 51 -4.66 -3.68 -4.20
CA GLN A 51 -4.61 -2.31 -3.69
C GLN A 51 -5.11 -2.23 -2.24
N ASP A 52 -6.14 -2.99 -1.87
CA ASP A 52 -6.65 -3.08 -0.50
C ASP A 52 -5.57 -3.63 0.45
N LYS A 53 -4.93 -4.74 0.07
CA LYS A 53 -3.82 -5.33 0.84
C LYS A 53 -2.67 -4.34 1.04
N LEU A 54 -2.30 -3.60 -0.01
CA LEU A 54 -1.27 -2.58 0.07
C LEU A 54 -1.68 -1.45 1.02
N SER A 55 -2.91 -0.98 0.90
CA SER A 55 -3.46 0.10 1.74
C SER A 55 -3.50 -0.30 3.22
N GLU A 56 -3.97 -1.50 3.52
CA GLU A 56 -4.00 -2.04 4.88
C GLU A 56 -2.58 -2.14 5.46
N ALA A 57 -1.63 -2.71 4.72
CA ALA A 57 -0.25 -2.83 5.17
C ALA A 57 0.39 -1.45 5.44
N ILE A 58 0.13 -0.46 4.58
CA ILE A 58 0.60 0.91 4.79
C ILE A 58 -0.02 1.50 6.07
N ILE A 59 -1.32 1.33 6.28
CA ILE A 59 -2.02 1.85 7.47
C ILE A 59 -1.46 1.20 8.74
N VAL A 60 -1.37 -0.13 8.77
CA VAL A 60 -0.82 -0.86 9.92
C VAL A 60 0.60 -0.40 10.22
N ARG A 61 1.44 -0.26 9.19
CA ARG A 61 2.83 0.17 9.39
C ARG A 61 2.93 1.60 9.91
N ARG A 62 2.10 2.51 9.42
CA ARG A 62 2.00 3.89 9.94
C ARG A 62 1.59 3.89 11.41
N LEU A 63 0.58 3.11 11.78
CA LEU A 63 0.12 3.00 13.17
C LEU A 63 1.20 2.43 14.10
N GLU A 64 2.00 1.48 13.62
CA GLU A 64 3.14 0.94 14.37
C GLU A 64 4.24 1.99 14.57
N ALA A 65 4.60 2.73 13.52
CA ALA A 65 5.57 3.82 13.61
C ALA A 65 5.11 4.91 14.59
N GLU A 66 3.84 5.34 14.52
CA GLU A 66 3.26 6.32 15.44
C GLU A 66 3.29 5.87 16.91
N LYS A 67 3.09 4.57 17.18
CA LYS A 67 3.19 4.02 18.54
C LYS A 67 4.61 4.07 19.09
N ASN A 68 5.61 3.79 18.24
CA ASN A 68 7.02 3.86 18.62
C ASN A 68 7.45 5.30 18.91
N LEU A 69 6.99 6.26 18.09
CA LEU A 69 7.27 7.69 18.30
C LEU A 69 6.69 8.21 19.63
N LYS A 70 5.44 7.85 19.98
CA LYS A 70 4.80 8.28 21.23
C LYS A 70 5.36 7.64 22.50
N SER A 71 6.12 6.54 22.35
CA SER A 71 6.71 5.81 23.48
C SER A 71 8.12 6.28 23.83
N THR A 72 8.63 7.28 23.09
CA THR A 72 9.94 7.93 23.28
C THR A 72 9.72 9.33 23.82
#